data_AF-A0A931AAT4-F1
#
_entry.id   AF-A0A931AAT4-F1
#
_cell.length_a   1.000
_cell.length_b   1.000
_cell.length_c   1.000
_cell.angle_alpha   90.00
_cell.angle_beta   90.00
_cell.angle_gamma   90.00
#
_symmetry.space_group_name_H-M   'P 1'
#
loop_
_entity.id
_entity.type
_entity.pdbx_description
1 polymer ?
#
loop_
_entity_poly.entity_id
_entity_poly.type
_entity_poly.pdbx_seq_one_letter_code
_entity_poly.pdbx_strand_id
1 'polypeptide(L)' 'MNLLFLMTDQHRVDTLGCYGNPHVATPNLDRLAAGGTRFDR' A
#
# COMPACT_ATOMS: atom_id res chain seq x y z
N MET A 1 -15.53 18.00 1.07
CA MET A 1 -14.45 17.16 0.50
C MET A 1 -13.28 17.24 1.45
N ASN A 2 -12.81 16.10 1.94
CA ASN A 2 -11.72 16.04 2.91
C ASN A 2 -10.57 15.25 2.28
N LEU A 3 -9.34 15.64 2.57
CA LEU A 3 -8.14 14.98 2.06
C LEU A 3 -7.33 14.41 3.24
N LEU A 4 -6.93 13.15 3.13
CA LEU A 4 -6.04 12.47 4.08
C LEU A 4 -4.79 12.03 3.31
N PHE A 5 -3.64 12.55 3.72
CA PHE A 5 -2.34 12.15 3.18
C PHE A 5 -1.60 11.31 4.22
N LEU A 6 -1.28 10.07 3.87
CA LEU A 6 -0.55 9.12 4.71
C LEU A 6 0.82 8.87 4.07
N MET A 7 1.89 9.15 4.81
CA MET A 7 3.26 8.90 4.36
C MET A 7 4.04 8.26 5.50
N THR A 8 4.68 7.15 5.18
CA THR A 8 5.52 6.38 6.11
C THR A 8 6.98 6.67 5.84
N ASP A 9 7.79 6.76 6.89
CA ASP A 9 9.24 6.84 6.75
C ASP A 9 9.83 5.48 6.35
N GLN A 10 10.70 5.47 5.34
CA GLN A 10 11.47 4.31 4.87
C GLN A 10 10.71 3.01 4.51
N HIS A 11 9.39 3.06 4.33
CA HIS A 11 8.61 1.88 3.94
C HIS A 11 8.93 1.50 2.49
N ARG A 12 9.45 0.29 2.29
CA ARG A 12 9.84 -0.20 0.97
C ARG A 12 8.67 -0.84 0.25
N VAL A 13 8.72 -0.81 -1.08
CA VAL A 13 7.69 -1.42 -1.94
C VAL A 13 7.65 -2.94 -1.75
N ASP A 14 8.82 -3.56 -1.60
CA ASP A 14 8.95 -5.00 -1.42
C ASP A 14 8.45 -5.48 -0.06
N THR A 15 8.10 -4.61 0.89
CA THR A 15 7.49 -5.00 2.17
C THR A 15 5.96 -4.87 2.17
N LEU A 16 5.34 -4.67 1.01
CA LEU A 16 3.89 -4.53 0.87
C LEU A 16 3.29 -5.75 0.18
N GLY A 17 2.24 -6.33 0.78
CA GLY A 17 1.48 -7.43 0.20
C GLY A 17 0.84 -7.03 -1.13
N CYS A 18 0.30 -5.82 -1.22
CA CYS A 18 -0.26 -5.26 -2.45
C CYS A 18 0.75 -5.06 -3.58
N TYR A 19 2.05 -5.13 -3.32
CA TYR A 19 3.10 -5.12 -4.35
C TYR A 19 3.68 -6.52 -4.61
N GLY A 20 3.06 -7.57 -4.07
CA GLY A 20 3.37 -8.97 -4.39
C GLY A 20 4.31 -9.66 -3.40
N ASN A 21 4.57 -9.09 -2.22
CA ASN A 21 5.32 -9.81 -1.19
C ASN A 21 4.50 -11.01 -0.65
N PRO A 22 4.96 -12.27 -0.78
CA PRO A 22 4.21 -13.45 -0.33
C PRO A 22 4.32 -13.73 1.17
N HIS A 23 5.22 -13.04 1.88
CA HIS A 23 5.52 -13.24 3.30
C HIS A 23 4.96 -12.14 4.20
N VAL A 24 4.63 -10.97 3.64
CA VAL A 24 4.13 -9.82 4.41
C VAL A 24 2.65 -9.58 4.16
N ALA A 25 1.86 -9.55 5.23
CA ALA A 25 0.44 -9.22 5.18
C ALA A 25 0.21 -7.75 5.53
N THR A 26 -0.32 -6.97 4.59
CA THR A 26 -0.66 -5.54 4.79
C THR A 26 -2.14 -5.26 4.51
N PRO A 27 -3.09 -5.92 5.19
CA PRO A 27 -4.49 -6.01 4.78
C PRO A 27 -5.21 -4.65 4.62
N ASN A 28 -4.78 -3.61 5.35
CA ASN A 28 -5.36 -2.27 5.21
C ASN A 28 -4.86 -1.54 3.97
N LEU A 29 -3.57 -1.64 3.66
CA LEU A 29 -2.99 -1.07 2.45
C LEU A 29 -3.41 -1.87 1.22
N ASP A 30 -3.55 -3.19 1.36
CA ASP A 30 -4.04 -4.08 0.30
C ASP A 30 -5.47 -3.75 -0.09
N ARG A 31 -6.35 -3.52 0.91
CA ARG A 31 -7.72 -3.07 0.67
C ARG A 31 -7.78 -1.69 0.02
N LEU A 32 -6.91 -0.77 0.43
CA LEU A 32 -6.84 0.58 -0.15
C LEU A 32 -6.40 0.50 -1.62
N ALA A 33 -5.40 -0.32 -1.94
CA ALA A 33 -4.93 -0.56 -3.30
C ALA A 33 -6.00 -1.23 -4.17
N ALA A 34 -6.73 -2.22 -3.63
CA ALA A 34 -7.80 -2.91 -4.35
C ALA A 34 -9.04 -2.03 -4.60
N GLY A 35 -9.33 -1.09 -3.70
CA GLY A 35 -10.44 -0.16 -3.81
C GLY A 35 -10.12 1.15 -4.54
N GLY A 36 -8.89 1.32 -5.03
CA GLY A 36 -8.41 2.55 -5.63
C GLY A 36 -7.43 2.30 -6.78
N THR A 37 -6.49 3.23 -6.94
CA THR A 37 -5.42 3.12 -7.95
C THR A 37 -4.09 2.87 -7.26
N ARG A 38 -3.42 1.77 -7.62
CA ARG A 38 -2.05 1.45 -7.22
C ARG A 38 -1.09 1.87 -8.35
N PHE A 39 0.01 2.52 -8.00
CA PHE A 39 1.05 2.92 -8.96
C PHE A 39 2.25 1.99 -8.85
N ASP A 40 2.65 1.38 -9.97
CA ASP A 40 3.71 0.36 -10.02
C ASP A 40 5.06 0.92 -10.49
N ARG A 41 5.13 2.22 -10.86
CA ARG A 41 6.34 2.91 -11.32
C ARG A 41 6.44 4.33 -10.76
#